data_AF-A0A2X3EDD4-F1
#
_entry.id   AF-A0A2X3EDD4-F1
#
_cell.length_a   1.000
_cell.length_b   1.000
_cell.length_c   1.000
_cell.angle_alpha   90.00
_cell.angle_beta   90.00
_cell.angle_gamma   90.00
#
_symmetry.space_group_name_H-M   'P 1'
#
loop_
_entity.id
_entity.type
_entity.pdbx_description
1 polymer ?
#
loop_
_entity_poly.entity_id
_entity_poly.type
_entity_poly.pdbx_seq_one_letter_code
_entity_poly.pdbx_strand_id
1 'polypeptide(L)' 'MSRILNTEVIVPVIEELVKKACYELDDNLMCAFRKAYEKEESKLGKEDN' A
#
# COMPACT_ATOMS: atom_id res chain seq x y z
N MET A 1 -14.07 -35.19 -5.87
CA MET A 1 -13.18 -34.99 -4.70
C MET A 1 -13.06 -33.50 -4.46
N SER A 2 -13.65 -32.99 -3.38
CA SER A 2 -13.47 -31.60 -2.95
C SER A 2 -12.11 -31.47 -2.27
N ARG A 3 -11.27 -30.52 -2.70
CA ARG A 3 -10.04 -30.18 -1.97
C ARG A 3 -10.46 -29.34 -0.77
N ILE A 4 -10.30 -29.88 0.44
CA ILE A 4 -10.53 -29.14 1.68
C ILE A 4 -9.28 -28.31 1.95
N LEU A 5 -9.43 -26.98 1.97
CA LEU A 5 -8.37 -26.04 2.31
C LEU A 5 -8.34 -25.85 3.83
N ASN A 6 -7.15 -25.95 4.44
CA ASN A 6 -6.98 -25.61 5.85
C ASN A 6 -6.90 -24.09 6.00
N THR A 7 -7.97 -23.49 6.51
CA THR A 7 -8.08 -22.04 6.70
C THR A 7 -7.13 -21.51 7.76
N GLU A 8 -6.78 -22.30 8.78
CA GLU A 8 -5.82 -21.88 9.83
C GLU A 8 -4.43 -21.59 9.25
N VAL A 9 -4.09 -22.23 8.13
CA VAL A 9 -2.81 -22.02 7.43
C VAL A 9 -2.90 -20.86 6.43
N ILE A 10 -4.03 -20.71 5.75
CA ILE A 10 -4.16 -19.78 4.61
C ILE A 10 -4.45 -18.34 5.05
N VAL A 11 -5.26 -18.16 6.09
CA VAL A 11 -5.62 -16.83 6.61
C VAL A 11 -4.39 -15.97 6.93
N PRO A 12 -3.39 -16.43 7.72
CA PRO A 12 -2.23 -15.59 8.04
C PRO A 12 -1.38 -15.24 6.81
N VAL A 13 -1.29 -16.14 5.83
CA VAL A 13 -0.56 -15.89 4.57
C VAL A 13 -1.24 -14.78 3.77
N ILE A 14 -2.57 -14.81 3.64
CA ILE A 14 -3.32 -13.77 2.94
C ILE A 14 -3.20 -12.43 3.68
N GLU A 15 -3.28 -12.43 5.01
CA GLU A 15 -3.14 -11.22 5.82
C GLU A 15 -1.78 -10.54 5.58
N GLU A 16 -0.69 -11.31 5.58
CA GLU A 16 0.65 -10.78 5.33
C GLU A 16 0.78 -10.20 3.92
N LEU A 17 0.24 -10.89 2.91
CA LEU A 17 0.27 -10.42 1.52
C LEU A 17 -0.49 -9.10 1.35
N VAL A 18 -1.66 -8.96 2.00
CA VAL A 18 -2.43 -7.72 1.97
C VAL A 18 -1.67 -6.59 2.67
N LYS A 19 -1.10 -6.85 3.85
CA LYS A 19 -0.27 -5.87 4.56
C LYS A 19 0.91 -5.41 3.70
N LYS A 20 1.64 -6.34 3.08
CA LYS A 20 2.74 -6.04 2.15
C LYS A 20 2.27 -5.18 0.99
N ALA A 21 1.18 -5.54 0.32
CA ALA A 21 0.64 -4.75 -0.78
C ALA A 21 0.25 -3.31 -0.36
N CYS A 22 -0.16 -3.10 0.89
CA CYS A 22 -0.50 -1.78 1.41
C CYS A 22 0.73 -0.97 1.91
N TYR A 23 1.76 -1.63 2.42
CA TYR A 23 2.95 -0.96 2.98
C TYR A 23 4.07 -0.78 1.95
N GLU A 24 4.21 -1.72 1.04
CA GLU A 24 5.15 -1.67 -0.07
C GLU A 24 4.45 -0.98 -1.24
N LEU A 25 4.14 0.31 -1.04
CA LEU A 25 3.60 1.15 -2.08
C LEU A 25 4.60 1.22 -3.24
N ASP A 26 4.11 0.91 -4.44
CA ASP A 26 4.91 0.88 -5.65
C ASP A 26 5.67 2.21 -5.87
N ASP A 27 6.92 2.12 -6.32
CA ASP A 27 7.79 3.27 -6.55
C ASP A 27 7.14 4.32 -7.46
N ASN A 28 6.26 3.90 -8.39
CA ASN A 28 5.54 4.84 -9.26
C ASN A 28 4.54 5.68 -8.48
N LEU A 29 3.85 5.11 -7.49
CA LEU A 29 2.91 5.84 -6.64
C LEU A 29 3.65 6.83 -5.73
N MET A 30 4.73 6.38 -5.09
CA MET A 30 5.57 7.25 -4.25
C MET A 30 6.21 8.37 -5.07
N CYS A 31 6.68 8.07 -6.30
CA CYS A 31 7.18 9.09 -7.21
C CYS A 31 6.09 10.06 -7.68
N ALA A 32 4.87 9.58 -7.92
CA ALA A 32 3.74 10.44 -8.28
C ALA A 32 3.41 11.42 -7.15
N PHE A 33 3.38 10.95 -5.90
CA PHE A 33 3.18 11.81 -4.73
C PHE A 33 4.29 12.84 -4.56
N ARG A 34 5.57 12.44 -4.71
CA ARG A 34 6.69 13.39 -4.66
C ARG A 34 6.58 14.48 -5.72
N LYS A 35 6.29 14.10 -6.97
CA LYS A 35 6.10 15.07 -8.06
C LYS A 35 4.92 16.01 -7.84
N ALA A 36 3.83 15.50 -7.24
CA ALA A 36 2.68 16.31 -6.89
C ALA A 36 3.06 17.33 -5.80
N TYR A 37 3.77 16.90 -4.76
CA TYR A 37 4.24 17.78 -3.68
C TYR A 37 5.19 18.89 -4.18
N GLU A 38 6.14 18.57 -5.06
CA GLU A 38 7.03 19.57 -5.66
C GLU A 38 6.26 20.66 -6.41
N LYS A 39 5.19 20.28 -7.11
CA LYS A 39 4.33 21.16 -7.89
C LYS A 39 3.19 21.82 -7.10
N GLU A 40 3.00 21.44 -5.84
CA GLU A 40 1.92 21.95 -5.01
C GLU A 40 2.11 23.45 -4.74
N GLU A 41 1.17 24.27 -5.19
CA GLU A 41 1.22 25.73 -5.01
C GLU A 41 0.44 26.18 -3.75
N SER A 42 -0.40 25.30 -3.20
CA SER A 42 -1.11 25.56 -1.95
C SER A 42 -0.18 25.55 -0.74
N LYS A 43 -0.26 26.59 0.10
CA LYS A 43 0.50 26.67 1.36
C LYS A 43 0.16 25.52 2.32
N LEU A 44 -1.11 25.11 2.38
CA LEU A 44 -1.58 24.02 3.25
C LEU A 44 -0.93 22.68 2.92
N GLY A 45 -0.71 22.39 1.64
CA GLY A 45 -0.10 21.13 1.20
C GLY A 45 1.40 21.03 1.48
N LYS A 46 2.07 22.17 1.74
CA LYS A 46 3.51 22.24 2.02
C LYS A 46 3.85 22.43 3.50
N GLU A 47 2.97 23.04 4.29
CA GLU A 47 3.23 23.40 5.70
C GLU A 47 2.84 22.31 6.72
N ASP A 48 2.03 21.31 6.36
CA ASP A 48 1.53 20.25 7.28
C ASP A 48 2.38 18.95 7.34
N ASN A 49 3.58 18.90 6.72
CA ASN A 49 4.51 17.75 6.80
C ASN A 49 5.78 18.05 7.61
#